data_AF-A0AAE0GTT7-F1
#
_entry.id   AF-A0AAE0GTT7-F1
#
_cell.length_a   1.000
_cell.length_b   1.000
_cell.length_c   1.000
_cell.angle_alpha   90.00
_cell.angle_beta   90.00
_cell.angle_gamma   90.00
#
_symmetry.space_group_name_H-M   'P 1'
#
loop_
_entity.id
_entity.type
_entity.pdbx_description
1 polymer ?
#
loop_
_entity_poly.entity_id
_entity_poly.type
_entity_poly.pdbx_seq_one_letter_code
_entity_poly.pdbx_strand_id
1 'polypeptide(L)'
;MAIQLESIFDDVHLSSICGSLGSFQEDEKGDTVYVKDEECLEGLQDIMRYLRRDNPETREIFLQLGKWNLIKTDLLPIIRTYHGDFDLVMAATKLVVFLTLPLDPSSSNLAEQERLLQRSKAAFLEGETSAVIVSLVAEPLGRLEERGTLMESDVKLVQLIVTLFRNLICISDCTPTAASGNDHLTRLKDDLLKRFFDESVMEVLLLIAQDADRSFFVEDAPLLLEIFCEVRSSSASTLVPLSGPQPAQVVSTALTVEACFAEPDA
;
A
#
# COMPACT_ATOMS: atom_id res chain seq x y z
N MET A 1 -34.69 6.58 -3.95
CA MET A 1 -34.63 8.04 -3.74
C MET A 1 -33.90 8.39 -2.45
N ALA A 2 -34.25 7.83 -1.29
CA ALA A 2 -33.49 8.04 -0.04
C ALA A 2 -32.04 7.51 -0.11
N ILE A 3 -31.83 6.27 -0.56
CA ILE A 3 -30.50 5.66 -0.76
C ILE A 3 -29.61 6.48 -1.70
N GLN A 4 -30.22 7.07 -2.73
CA GLN A 4 -29.51 7.85 -3.73
C GLN A 4 -29.17 9.26 -3.25
N LEU A 5 -29.94 9.82 -2.31
CA LEU A 5 -29.62 11.07 -1.64
C LEU A 5 -28.48 10.85 -0.63
N GLU A 6 -28.53 9.76 0.14
CA GLU A 6 -27.50 9.40 1.14
C GLU A 6 -26.13 9.20 0.47
N SER A 7 -26.06 8.46 -0.64
CA SER A 7 -24.85 8.32 -1.47
C SER A 7 -24.32 9.66 -2.02
N ILE A 8 -25.21 10.58 -2.44
CA ILE A 8 -24.79 11.91 -2.92
C ILE A 8 -24.22 12.77 -1.77
N PHE A 9 -24.79 12.68 -0.57
CA PHE A 9 -24.29 13.42 0.59
C PHE A 9 -22.92 12.91 1.05
N ASP A 10 -22.71 11.59 1.03
CA ASP A 10 -21.41 11.00 1.34
C ASP A 10 -20.34 11.38 0.31
N ASP A 11 -20.68 11.43 -0.98
CA ASP A 11 -19.75 11.86 -2.05
C ASP A 11 -19.29 13.31 -1.88
N VAL A 12 -20.22 14.23 -1.54
CA VAL A 12 -19.90 15.65 -1.34
C VAL A 12 -19.03 15.84 -0.10
N HIS A 13 -19.35 15.14 0.99
CA HIS A 13 -18.59 15.24 2.22
C HIS A 13 -17.18 14.65 2.05
N LEU A 14 -17.07 13.46 1.46
CA LEU A 14 -15.78 12.82 1.18
C LEU A 14 -14.91 13.68 0.24
N SER A 15 -15.51 14.29 -0.78
CA SER A 15 -14.79 15.22 -1.67
C SER A 15 -14.29 16.45 -0.94
N SER A 16 -15.07 16.98 0.02
CA SER A 16 -14.66 18.12 0.85
C SER A 16 -13.44 17.77 1.71
N ILE A 17 -13.46 16.58 2.34
CA ILE A 17 -12.34 16.09 3.16
C ILE A 17 -11.08 15.92 2.30
N CYS A 18 -11.21 15.31 1.11
CA CYS A 18 -10.06 15.15 0.20
C CYS A 18 -9.51 16.51 -0.24
N GLY A 19 -10.38 17.50 -0.46
CA GLY A 19 -9.98 18.85 -0.83
C GLY A 19 -9.34 19.65 0.31
N SER A 20 -9.46 19.21 1.57
CA SER A 20 -8.87 19.85 2.75
C SER A 20 -7.65 19.10 3.30
N LEU A 21 -7.01 18.24 2.50
CA LEU A 21 -5.76 17.59 2.88
C LEU A 21 -4.55 18.48 2.62
N GLY A 22 -4.60 19.27 1.56
CA GLY A 22 -3.51 20.14 1.15
C GLY A 22 -3.43 20.32 -0.36
N SER A 23 -2.35 20.94 -0.81
CA SER A 23 -2.11 21.21 -2.23
C SER A 23 -0.64 21.43 -2.53
N PHE A 24 -0.27 21.28 -3.81
CA PHE A 24 1.04 21.67 -4.28
C PHE A 24 1.15 23.19 -4.43
N GLN A 25 2.21 23.76 -3.86
CA GLN A 25 2.55 25.17 -3.95
C GLN A 25 3.99 25.33 -4.44
N GLU A 26 4.30 26.46 -5.09
CA GLU A 26 5.67 26.79 -5.47
C GLU A 26 6.36 27.47 -4.27
N ASP A 27 7.48 26.90 -3.82
CA ASP A 27 8.35 27.52 -2.82
C ASP A 27 9.06 28.76 -3.40
N GLU A 28 9.69 29.57 -2.55
CA GLU A 28 10.47 30.76 -2.93
C GLU A 28 11.58 30.47 -3.96
N LYS A 29 12.00 29.19 -4.06
CA LYS A 29 13.01 28.69 -4.99
C LYS A 29 12.45 28.24 -6.34
N GLY A 30 11.12 28.23 -6.51
CA GLY A 30 10.42 27.71 -7.69
C GLY A 30 10.26 26.19 -7.70
N ASP A 31 10.58 25.50 -6.60
CA ASP A 31 10.36 24.07 -6.45
C ASP A 31 8.90 23.81 -6.03
N THR A 32 8.27 22.80 -6.64
CA THR A 32 6.90 22.40 -6.28
C THR A 32 6.92 21.53 -5.02
N VAL A 33 6.33 22.03 -3.93
CA VAL A 33 6.27 21.34 -2.63
C VAL A 33 4.82 21.15 -2.22
N TYR A 34 4.51 20.00 -1.63
CA TYR A 34 3.17 19.74 -1.09
C TYR A 34 3.01 20.41 0.28
N VAL A 35 1.97 21.21 0.45
CA VAL A 35 1.66 21.90 1.70
C VAL A 35 0.34 21.36 2.24
N LYS A 36 0.38 20.77 3.45
CA LYS A 36 -0.79 20.27 4.16
C LYS A 36 -1.65 21.40 4.73
N ASP A 37 -2.95 21.18 4.81
CA ASP A 37 -3.88 22.05 5.54
C ASP A 37 -3.85 21.74 7.05
N GLU A 38 -4.48 22.62 7.85
CA GLU A 38 -4.47 22.54 9.32
C GLU A 38 -5.05 21.21 9.86
N GLU A 39 -6.17 20.75 9.29
CA GLU A 39 -6.91 19.56 9.71
C GLU A 39 -6.54 18.31 8.88
N CYS A 40 -5.36 18.29 8.24
CA CYS A 40 -4.99 17.21 7.32
C CYS A 40 -4.99 15.82 7.99
N LEU A 41 -4.45 15.69 9.22
CA LEU A 41 -4.43 14.40 9.93
C LEU A 41 -5.84 13.88 10.22
N GLU A 42 -6.74 14.76 10.65
CA GLU A 42 -8.14 14.44 10.94
C GLU A 42 -8.86 14.03 9.65
N GLY A 43 -8.60 14.73 8.54
CA GLY A 43 -9.10 14.37 7.22
C GLY A 43 -8.64 12.97 6.77
N LEU A 44 -7.37 12.62 6.96
CA LEU A 44 -6.88 11.26 6.65
C LEU A 44 -7.59 10.21 7.51
N GLN A 45 -7.79 10.47 8.81
CA GLN A 45 -8.52 9.57 9.70
C GLN A 45 -10.00 9.43 9.31
N ASP A 46 -10.65 10.50 8.85
CA ASP A 46 -12.02 10.45 8.34
C ASP A 46 -12.14 9.63 7.06
N ILE A 47 -11.21 9.80 6.11
CA ILE A 47 -11.16 8.96 4.91
C ILE A 47 -11.00 7.49 5.30
N MET A 48 -10.16 7.17 6.30
CA MET A 48 -10.04 5.79 6.80
C MET A 48 -11.37 5.29 7.40
N ARG A 49 -12.09 6.14 8.13
CA ARG A 49 -13.42 5.82 8.70
C ARG A 49 -14.46 5.56 7.60
N TYR A 50 -14.38 6.24 6.46
CA TYR A 50 -15.20 5.95 5.29
C TYR A 50 -14.84 4.61 4.66
N LEU A 51 -13.55 4.35 4.41
CA LEU A 51 -13.09 3.09 3.80
C LEU A 51 -13.42 1.86 4.65
N ARG A 52 -13.35 1.95 5.98
CA ARG A 52 -13.74 0.84 6.88
C ARG A 52 -15.23 0.49 6.80
N ARG A 53 -16.08 1.44 6.40
CA ARG A 53 -17.53 1.25 6.24
C ARG A 53 -17.93 0.97 4.79
N ASP A 54 -16.96 0.99 3.87
CA ASP A 54 -17.20 0.75 2.46
C ASP A 54 -17.73 -0.67 2.24
N ASN A 55 -18.63 -0.82 1.28
CA ASN A 55 -19.22 -2.11 0.99
C ASN A 55 -18.16 -3.01 0.31
N PRO A 56 -17.89 -4.23 0.81
CA PRO A 56 -16.84 -5.09 0.26
C PRO A 56 -17.13 -5.57 -1.17
N GLU A 57 -18.40 -5.65 -1.57
CA GLU A 57 -18.81 -6.08 -2.91
C GLU A 57 -18.77 -4.92 -3.92
N THR A 58 -19.25 -3.72 -3.55
CA THR A 58 -19.34 -2.59 -4.50
C THR A 58 -18.12 -1.67 -4.47
N ARG A 59 -17.47 -1.55 -3.31
CA ARG A 59 -16.26 -0.75 -3.08
C ARG A 59 -16.37 0.69 -3.62
N GLU A 60 -17.52 1.32 -3.37
CA GLU A 60 -17.88 2.61 -3.96
C GLU A 60 -16.93 3.73 -3.50
N ILE A 61 -16.60 3.76 -2.20
CA ILE A 61 -15.66 4.74 -1.64
C ILE A 61 -14.27 4.53 -2.25
N PHE A 62 -13.80 3.28 -2.30
CA PHE A 62 -12.54 2.94 -2.96
C PHE A 62 -12.51 3.38 -4.43
N LEU A 63 -13.57 3.10 -5.20
CA LEU A 63 -13.65 3.52 -6.60
C LEU A 63 -13.62 5.04 -6.74
N GLN A 64 -14.28 5.77 -5.85
CA GLN A 64 -14.36 7.22 -5.88
C GLN A 64 -13.01 7.88 -5.53
N LEU A 65 -12.39 7.50 -4.41
CA LEU A 65 -11.04 7.94 -4.03
C LEU A 65 -10.02 7.55 -5.10
N GLY A 66 -10.21 6.36 -5.66
CA GLY A 66 -9.54 5.86 -6.84
C GLY A 66 -9.61 6.88 -7.96
N LYS A 67 -10.80 7.26 -8.43
CA LYS A 67 -11.02 8.23 -9.54
C LYS A 67 -10.30 9.56 -9.31
N TRP A 68 -10.37 10.11 -8.10
CA TRP A 68 -9.65 11.33 -7.71
C TRP A 68 -8.14 11.17 -7.60
N ASN A 69 -7.66 9.93 -7.64
CA ASN A 69 -6.24 9.58 -7.63
C ASN A 69 -5.52 10.00 -6.34
N LEU A 70 -6.24 9.87 -5.20
CA LEU A 70 -5.82 10.32 -3.88
C LEU A 70 -4.38 9.90 -3.50
N ILE A 71 -3.99 8.67 -3.88
CA ILE A 71 -2.62 8.17 -3.65
C ILE A 71 -1.59 9.10 -4.27
N LYS A 72 -1.76 9.46 -5.55
CA LYS A 72 -0.80 10.29 -6.28
C LYS A 72 -0.88 11.76 -5.87
N THR A 73 -2.09 12.27 -5.67
CA THR A 73 -2.33 13.70 -5.44
C THR A 73 -1.95 14.13 -4.03
N ASP A 74 -2.18 13.28 -3.03
CA ASP A 74 -2.08 13.66 -1.62
C ASP A 74 -1.23 12.67 -0.80
N LEU A 75 -1.54 11.37 -0.82
CA LEU A 75 -0.93 10.42 0.14
C LEU A 75 0.58 10.25 -0.03
N LEU A 76 1.07 9.98 -1.24
CA LEU A 76 2.51 9.85 -1.48
C LEU A 76 3.26 11.19 -1.31
N PRO A 77 2.73 12.34 -1.76
CA PRO A 77 3.30 13.65 -1.43
C PRO A 77 3.39 13.92 0.09
N ILE A 78 2.35 13.57 0.86
CA ILE A 78 2.34 13.69 2.32
C ILE A 78 3.46 12.85 2.93
N ILE A 79 3.57 11.57 2.56
CA ILE A 79 4.60 10.65 3.08
C ILE A 79 6.00 11.20 2.82
N ARG A 80 6.26 11.73 1.61
CA ARG A 80 7.59 12.24 1.24
C ARG A 80 7.91 13.58 1.92
N THR A 81 6.97 14.52 1.91
CA THR A 81 7.22 15.90 2.37
C THR A 81 7.27 15.97 3.88
N TYR A 82 6.41 15.20 4.57
CA TYR A 82 6.27 15.21 6.02
C TYR A 82 6.83 13.94 6.66
N HIS A 83 7.89 13.35 6.09
CA HIS A 83 8.51 12.10 6.59
C HIS A 83 8.95 12.14 8.07
N GLY A 84 9.13 13.34 8.66
CA GLY A 84 9.42 13.51 10.09
C GLY A 84 8.20 13.56 11.01
N ASP A 85 6.98 13.65 10.48
CA ASP A 85 5.71 13.64 11.21
C ASP A 85 5.15 12.23 11.20
N PHE A 86 5.54 11.42 12.19
CA PHE A 86 5.24 9.98 12.23
C PHE A 86 3.74 9.68 12.16
N ASP A 87 2.91 10.43 12.88
CA ASP A 87 1.46 10.19 12.93
C ASP A 87 0.81 10.44 11.57
N LEU A 88 1.25 11.51 10.89
CA LEU A 88 0.75 11.85 9.56
C LEU A 88 1.20 10.84 8.50
N VAL A 89 2.47 10.45 8.52
CA VAL A 89 3.03 9.43 7.61
C VAL A 89 2.35 8.09 7.85
N MET A 90 2.09 7.73 9.10
CA MET A 90 1.39 6.51 9.46
C MET A 90 -0.05 6.51 8.93
N ALA A 91 -0.80 7.60 9.14
CA ALA A 91 -2.17 7.73 8.63
C ALA A 91 -2.23 7.63 7.10
N ALA A 92 -1.33 8.33 6.40
CA ALA A 92 -1.23 8.25 4.95
C ALA A 92 -0.84 6.83 4.47
N THR A 93 0.13 6.19 5.11
CA THR A 93 0.58 4.83 4.78
C THR A 93 -0.55 3.81 4.98
N LYS A 94 -1.30 3.91 6.08
CA LYS A 94 -2.48 3.09 6.33
C LYS A 94 -3.51 3.23 5.20
N LEU A 95 -3.79 4.45 4.75
CA LEU A 95 -4.67 4.68 3.61
C LEU A 95 -4.15 4.06 2.31
N VAL A 96 -2.85 4.18 2.02
CA VAL A 96 -2.24 3.52 0.84
C VAL A 96 -2.42 2.00 0.94
N VAL A 97 -2.25 1.39 2.12
CA VAL A 97 -2.52 -0.04 2.32
C VAL A 97 -3.97 -0.39 2.00
N PHE A 98 -4.94 0.35 2.54
CA PHE A 98 -6.37 0.13 2.26
C PHE A 98 -6.70 0.25 0.77
N LEU A 99 -6.13 1.25 0.10
CA LEU A 99 -6.35 1.53 -1.32
C LEU A 99 -5.50 0.63 -2.25
N THR A 100 -4.72 -0.29 -1.69
CA THR A 100 -3.94 -1.29 -2.45
C THR A 100 -4.33 -2.73 -2.11
N LEU A 101 -5.36 -2.93 -1.29
CA LEU A 101 -5.84 -4.27 -0.94
C LEU A 101 -6.15 -5.10 -2.21
N PRO A 102 -5.82 -6.40 -2.21
CA PRO A 102 -6.06 -7.28 -3.34
C PRO A 102 -7.56 -7.34 -3.67
N LEU A 103 -7.86 -7.60 -4.94
CA LEU A 103 -9.23 -7.70 -5.41
C LEU A 103 -9.92 -8.94 -4.82
N ASP A 104 -11.13 -8.74 -4.30
CA ASP A 104 -12.01 -9.86 -3.98
C ASP A 104 -12.70 -10.33 -5.27
N PRO A 105 -12.56 -11.60 -5.68
CA PRO A 105 -13.19 -12.12 -6.90
C PRO A 105 -14.73 -12.08 -6.88
N SER A 106 -15.34 -11.91 -5.71
CA SER A 106 -16.78 -11.72 -5.56
C SER A 106 -17.24 -10.26 -5.76
N SER A 107 -16.30 -9.32 -5.83
CA SER A 107 -16.57 -7.89 -5.99
C SER A 107 -17.06 -7.55 -7.40
N SER A 108 -17.84 -6.48 -7.48
CA SER A 108 -18.33 -5.92 -8.75
C SER A 108 -17.28 -4.99 -9.39
N ASN A 109 -17.43 -4.68 -10.69
CA ASN A 109 -16.53 -3.75 -11.40
C ASN A 109 -15.03 -4.11 -11.33
N LEU A 110 -14.68 -5.40 -11.28
CA LEU A 110 -13.30 -5.89 -11.13
C LEU A 110 -12.30 -5.23 -12.10
N ALA A 111 -12.69 -5.04 -13.36
CA ALA A 111 -11.82 -4.42 -14.35
C ALA A 111 -11.51 -2.93 -14.06
N GLU A 112 -12.44 -2.19 -13.45
CA GLU A 112 -12.19 -0.81 -13.02
C GLU A 112 -11.30 -0.79 -11.79
N GLN A 113 -11.56 -1.66 -10.81
CA GLN A 113 -10.73 -1.77 -9.61
C GLN A 113 -9.29 -2.17 -9.94
N GLU A 114 -9.09 -3.14 -10.85
CA GLU A 114 -7.78 -3.57 -11.31
C GLU A 114 -7.00 -2.40 -11.95
N ARG A 115 -7.66 -1.60 -12.80
CA ARG A 115 -7.04 -0.41 -13.40
C ARG A 115 -6.65 0.63 -12.36
N LEU A 116 -7.46 0.83 -11.34
CA LEU A 116 -7.13 1.73 -10.24
C LEU A 116 -5.92 1.25 -9.45
N LEU A 117 -5.84 -0.04 -9.11
CA LEU A 117 -4.67 -0.64 -8.46
C LEU A 117 -3.40 -0.50 -9.31
N GLN A 118 -3.48 -0.74 -10.62
CA GLN A 118 -2.36 -0.55 -11.53
C GLN A 118 -1.89 0.91 -11.57
N ARG A 119 -2.82 1.87 -11.54
CA ARG A 119 -2.50 3.29 -11.46
C ARG A 119 -1.86 3.66 -10.11
N SER A 120 -2.35 3.09 -9.01
CA SER A 120 -1.74 3.24 -7.68
C SER A 120 -0.30 2.72 -7.65
N LYS A 121 -0.05 1.54 -8.23
CA LYS A 121 1.30 0.97 -8.39
C LYS A 121 2.20 1.90 -9.21
N ALA A 122 1.71 2.39 -10.35
CA ALA A 122 2.47 3.33 -11.18
C ALA A 122 2.79 4.64 -10.44
N ALA A 123 1.84 5.19 -9.69
CA ALA A 123 2.06 6.39 -8.88
C ALA A 123 3.10 6.16 -7.78
N PHE A 124 3.11 4.97 -7.17
CA PHE A 124 4.09 4.62 -6.13
C PHE A 124 5.55 4.62 -6.66
N LEU A 125 5.75 4.32 -7.95
CA LEU A 125 7.07 4.38 -8.61
C LEU A 125 7.58 5.80 -8.83
N GLU A 126 6.69 6.80 -8.77
CA GLU A 126 7.02 8.21 -8.98
C GLU A 126 7.62 8.82 -7.70
N GLY A 127 8.93 8.67 -7.50
CA GLY A 127 9.70 9.24 -6.40
C GLY A 127 10.18 8.22 -5.36
N GLU A 128 10.66 8.69 -4.21
CA GLU A 128 11.38 7.88 -3.20
C GLU A 128 10.47 7.47 -2.02
N THR A 129 9.23 7.08 -2.29
CA THR A 129 8.27 6.75 -1.21
C THR A 129 8.65 5.47 -0.48
N SER A 130 9.15 4.44 -1.17
CA SER A 130 9.55 3.19 -0.50
C SER A 130 10.75 3.39 0.41
N ALA A 131 11.72 4.22 0.04
CA ALA A 131 12.85 4.58 0.91
C ALA A 131 12.38 5.25 2.22
N VAL A 132 11.42 6.18 2.15
CA VAL A 132 10.81 6.78 3.35
C VAL A 132 10.14 5.71 4.20
N ILE A 133 9.37 4.81 3.60
CA ILE A 133 8.68 3.74 4.33
C ILE A 133 9.67 2.75 4.96
N VAL A 134 10.75 2.40 4.28
CA VAL A 134 11.85 1.58 4.83
C VAL A 134 12.49 2.26 6.04
N SER A 135 12.64 3.59 6.02
CA SER A 135 13.19 4.33 7.16
C SER A 135 12.32 4.22 8.43
N LEU A 136 10.99 4.02 8.29
CA LEU A 136 10.08 3.82 9.43
C LEU A 136 10.36 2.52 10.20
N VAL A 137 10.84 1.48 9.51
CA VAL A 137 11.13 0.17 10.13
C VAL A 137 12.59 -0.01 10.53
N ALA A 138 13.46 0.92 10.15
CA ALA A 138 14.88 0.84 10.48
C ALA A 138 15.13 0.73 11.99
N GLU A 139 14.46 1.56 12.80
CA GLU A 139 14.62 1.55 14.25
C GLU A 139 13.99 0.30 14.93
N PRO A 140 12.74 -0.10 14.61
CA PRO A 140 12.19 -1.39 15.03
C PRO A 140 13.10 -2.59 14.72
N LEU A 141 13.61 -2.68 13.49
CA LEU A 141 14.43 -3.81 13.06
C LEU A 141 15.82 -3.78 13.70
N GLY A 142 16.40 -2.61 13.93
CA GLY A 142 17.63 -2.48 14.72
C GLY A 142 17.46 -2.99 16.16
N ARG A 143 16.32 -2.72 16.80
CA ARG A 143 16.00 -3.31 18.12
C ARG A 143 15.87 -4.82 18.06
N LEU A 144 15.28 -5.36 17.00
CA LEU A 144 15.17 -6.80 16.80
C LEU A 144 16.56 -7.44 16.67
N GLU A 145 17.47 -6.87 15.89
CA GLU A 145 18.84 -7.37 15.74
C GLU A 145 19.64 -7.30 17.05
N GLU A 146 19.57 -6.17 17.77
CA GLU A 146 20.35 -5.96 18.99
C GLU A 146 19.82 -6.76 20.20
N ARG A 147 18.49 -6.80 20.37
CA ARG A 147 17.84 -7.27 21.60
C ARG A 147 17.01 -8.53 21.41
N GLY A 148 16.68 -8.89 20.17
CA GLY A 148 15.81 -10.02 19.85
C GLY A 148 14.35 -9.80 20.24
N THR A 149 13.93 -8.55 20.47
CA THR A 149 12.59 -8.20 20.96
C THR A 149 12.03 -7.00 20.20
N LEU A 150 10.72 -7.02 19.93
CA LEU A 150 9.95 -5.89 19.39
C LEU A 150 8.88 -5.45 20.39
N MET A 151 8.52 -4.16 20.37
CA MET A 151 7.31 -3.70 21.03
C MET A 151 6.08 -4.08 20.22
N GLU A 152 4.90 -4.14 20.85
CA GLU A 152 3.66 -4.46 20.12
C GLU A 152 3.37 -3.45 18.99
N SER A 153 3.66 -2.17 19.22
CA SER A 153 3.58 -1.11 18.20
C SER A 153 4.55 -1.34 17.04
N ASP A 154 5.76 -1.85 17.33
CA ASP A 154 6.76 -2.16 16.32
C ASP A 154 6.32 -3.32 15.44
N VAL A 155 5.76 -4.38 16.06
CA VAL A 155 5.22 -5.54 15.33
C VAL A 155 4.13 -5.08 14.36
N LYS A 156 3.15 -4.28 14.83
CA LYS A 156 2.07 -3.74 14.00
C LYS A 156 2.58 -2.87 12.86
N LEU A 157 3.61 -2.06 13.10
CA LEU A 157 4.25 -1.24 12.06
C LEU A 157 4.91 -2.11 10.99
N VAL A 158 5.71 -3.09 11.40
CA VAL A 158 6.37 -4.01 10.47
C VAL A 158 5.33 -4.79 9.66
N GLN A 159 4.27 -5.30 10.29
CA GLN A 159 3.15 -5.97 9.62
C GLN A 159 2.47 -5.08 8.58
N LEU A 160 2.18 -3.82 8.92
CA LEU A 160 1.58 -2.87 8.00
C LEU A 160 2.44 -2.64 6.75
N ILE A 161 3.76 -2.49 6.94
CA ILE A 161 4.71 -2.21 5.87
C ILE A 161 4.94 -3.45 4.99
N VAL A 162 5.07 -4.64 5.58
CA VAL A 162 5.13 -5.90 4.82
C VAL A 162 3.85 -6.10 4.01
N THR A 163 2.69 -5.79 4.59
CA THR A 163 1.39 -5.85 3.89
C THR A 163 1.34 -4.87 2.71
N LEU A 164 1.84 -3.64 2.88
CA LEU A 164 1.93 -2.67 1.78
C LEU A 164 2.79 -3.22 0.62
N PHE A 165 3.99 -3.71 0.92
CA PHE A 165 4.89 -4.24 -0.10
C PHE A 165 4.30 -5.48 -0.77
N ARG A 166 3.64 -6.36 -0.01
CA ARG A 166 2.88 -7.48 -0.56
C ARG A 166 1.83 -7.00 -1.54
N ASN A 167 0.99 -6.05 -1.13
CA ASN A 167 -0.09 -5.51 -1.95
C ASN A 167 0.47 -4.98 -3.27
N LEU A 168 1.50 -4.14 -3.23
CA LEU A 168 2.11 -3.54 -4.43
C LEU A 168 2.71 -4.57 -5.39
N ILE A 169 3.39 -5.60 -4.86
CA ILE A 169 4.01 -6.67 -5.66
C ILE A 169 2.95 -7.55 -6.34
N CYS A 170 1.85 -7.81 -5.64
CA CYS A 170 0.77 -8.69 -6.12
C CYS A 170 -0.18 -8.03 -7.12
N ILE A 171 -0.11 -6.70 -7.30
CA ILE A 171 -0.89 -6.02 -8.34
C ILE A 171 -0.38 -6.47 -9.72
N SER A 172 -1.28 -7.11 -10.48
CA SER A 172 -1.05 -7.58 -11.85
C SER A 172 -0.68 -6.43 -12.80
N ASP A 173 0.26 -6.69 -13.70
CA ASP A 173 0.59 -5.76 -14.77
C ASP A 173 -0.49 -5.78 -15.86
N CYS A 174 -0.58 -4.70 -16.64
CA CYS A 174 -1.52 -4.64 -17.76
C CYS A 174 -1.21 -5.74 -18.78
N THR A 175 -2.23 -6.49 -19.20
CA THR A 175 -2.07 -7.42 -20.31
C THR A 175 -1.80 -6.62 -21.60
N PRO A 176 -0.76 -6.97 -22.39
CA PRO A 176 -0.49 -6.31 -23.65
C PRO A 176 -1.62 -6.62 -24.64
N THR A 177 -2.58 -5.71 -24.75
CA THR A 177 -3.57 -5.75 -25.83
C THR A 177 -2.95 -5.15 -27.08
N ALA A 178 -3.26 -5.72 -28.25
CA ALA A 178 -2.67 -5.37 -29.55
C ALA A 178 -2.85 -3.88 -29.99
N ALA A 179 -3.51 -3.05 -29.18
CA ALA A 179 -3.80 -1.65 -29.45
C ALA A 179 -3.19 -0.66 -28.45
N SER A 180 -2.46 -1.11 -27.41
CA SER A 180 -1.98 -0.21 -26.35
C SER A 180 -0.47 0.05 -26.48
N GLY A 181 -0.09 1.27 -26.85
CA GLY A 181 1.28 1.78 -26.82
C GLY A 181 1.83 2.03 -25.40
N ASN A 182 1.20 1.47 -24.37
CA ASN A 182 1.56 1.67 -22.97
C ASN A 182 2.56 0.62 -22.49
N ASP A 183 3.74 0.56 -23.12
CA ASP A 183 4.84 -0.35 -22.76
C ASP A 183 5.38 -0.14 -21.32
N HIS A 184 5.01 0.97 -20.68
CA HIS A 184 5.33 1.26 -19.28
C HIS A 184 4.40 0.54 -18.29
N LEU A 185 3.15 0.24 -18.68
CA LEU A 185 2.19 -0.46 -17.81
C LEU A 185 2.37 -1.98 -17.82
N THR A 186 3.06 -2.51 -18.85
CA THR A 186 3.37 -3.94 -19.02
C THR A 186 4.63 -4.36 -18.26
N ARG A 187 5.38 -3.41 -17.67
CA ARG A 187 6.63 -3.63 -16.92
C ARG A 187 6.60 -3.08 -15.50
N LEU A 188 5.43 -2.70 -15.00
CA LEU A 188 5.31 -2.08 -13.66
C LEU A 188 5.87 -2.98 -12.57
N LYS A 189 5.71 -4.31 -12.68
CA LYS A 189 6.27 -5.23 -11.69
C LYS A 189 7.80 -5.24 -11.73
N ASP A 190 8.40 -5.28 -12.91
CA ASP A 190 9.86 -5.27 -13.05
C ASP A 190 10.47 -3.97 -12.55
N ASP A 191 9.85 -2.83 -12.87
CA ASP A 191 10.33 -1.51 -12.43
C ASP A 191 10.12 -1.32 -10.92
N LEU A 192 9.04 -1.85 -10.35
CA LEU A 192 8.84 -1.90 -8.90
C LEU A 192 9.91 -2.74 -8.20
N LEU A 193 10.21 -3.92 -8.72
CA LEU A 193 11.23 -4.79 -8.13
C LEU A 193 12.62 -4.15 -8.19
N LYS A 194 13.01 -3.56 -9.33
CA LYS A 194 14.26 -2.79 -9.41
C LYS A 194 14.32 -1.71 -8.33
N ARG A 195 13.22 -0.96 -8.16
CA ARG A 195 13.19 0.07 -7.14
C ARG A 195 13.25 -0.48 -5.71
N PHE A 196 12.59 -1.59 -5.46
CA PHE A 196 12.64 -2.26 -4.15
C PHE A 196 14.06 -2.75 -3.81
N PHE A 197 14.85 -3.16 -4.81
CA PHE A 197 16.28 -3.42 -4.62
C PHE A 197 17.06 -2.13 -4.34
N ASP A 198 16.87 -1.09 -5.15
CA ASP A 198 17.61 0.18 -5.00
C ASP A 198 17.30 0.90 -3.68
N GLU A 199 16.08 0.77 -3.16
CA GLU A 199 15.59 1.42 -1.93
C GLU A 199 15.59 0.49 -0.70
N SER A 200 16.34 -0.61 -0.74
CA SER A 200 16.56 -1.54 0.37
C SER A 200 15.32 -2.24 0.95
N VAL A 201 14.23 -2.33 0.18
CA VAL A 201 13.00 -3.03 0.57
C VAL A 201 13.26 -4.54 0.67
N MET A 202 14.05 -5.10 -0.25
CA MET A 202 14.33 -6.54 -0.28
C MET A 202 15.15 -7.00 0.93
N GLU A 203 16.10 -6.17 1.38
CA GLU A 203 16.93 -6.39 2.56
C GLU A 203 16.07 -6.43 3.82
N VAL A 204 15.13 -5.48 3.95
CA VAL A 204 14.14 -5.46 5.03
C VAL A 204 13.30 -6.75 5.03
N LEU A 205 12.77 -7.14 3.88
CA LEU A 205 11.96 -8.36 3.76
C LEU A 205 12.77 -9.62 4.12
N LEU A 206 14.04 -9.69 3.72
CA LEU A 206 14.93 -10.79 4.06
C LEU A 206 15.28 -10.82 5.54
N LEU A 207 15.47 -9.67 6.18
CA LEU A 207 15.71 -9.58 7.61
C LEU A 207 14.50 -10.11 8.39
N ILE A 208 13.29 -9.66 8.04
CA ILE A 208 12.05 -10.15 8.67
C ILE A 208 11.88 -11.66 8.42
N ALA A 209 12.20 -12.14 7.22
CA ALA A 209 12.11 -13.57 6.90
C ALA A 209 13.08 -14.44 7.72
N GLN A 210 14.23 -13.92 8.15
CA GLN A 210 15.17 -14.65 9.01
C GLN A 210 14.61 -14.92 10.40
N ASP A 211 13.72 -14.05 10.88
CA ASP A 211 13.07 -14.16 12.20
C ASP A 211 11.59 -14.59 12.07
N ALA A 212 11.16 -15.11 10.92
CA ALA A 212 9.77 -15.51 10.66
C ALA A 212 9.30 -16.69 11.52
N ASP A 213 10.22 -17.44 12.13
CA ASP A 213 9.94 -18.52 13.08
C ASP A 213 9.67 -18.02 14.50
N ARG A 214 9.96 -16.74 14.79
CA ARG A 214 9.64 -16.12 16.09
C ARG A 214 8.16 -15.82 16.18
N SER A 215 7.62 -15.93 17.40
CA SER A 215 6.20 -15.77 17.72
C SER A 215 5.54 -14.49 17.20
N PHE A 216 6.31 -13.44 16.90
CA PHE A 216 5.78 -12.16 16.44
C PHE A 216 5.45 -12.12 14.94
N PHE A 217 6.02 -13.01 14.11
CA PHE A 217 5.85 -13.00 12.64
C PHE A 217 5.25 -14.29 12.08
N VAL A 218 4.94 -15.28 12.91
CA VAL A 218 4.40 -16.59 12.46
C VAL A 218 3.11 -16.42 11.66
N GLU A 219 2.24 -15.49 12.07
CA GLU A 219 0.98 -15.20 11.37
C GLU A 219 1.21 -14.51 10.02
N ASP A 220 2.35 -13.84 9.85
CA ASP A 220 2.73 -13.09 8.64
C ASP A 220 3.64 -13.89 7.70
N ALA A 221 4.13 -15.05 8.12
CA ALA A 221 4.95 -15.93 7.28
C ALA A 221 4.30 -16.26 5.91
N PRO A 222 2.97 -16.45 5.80
CA PRO A 222 2.31 -16.61 4.50
C PRO A 222 2.43 -15.37 3.60
N LEU A 223 2.41 -14.15 4.15
CA LEU A 223 2.60 -12.91 3.38
C LEU A 223 4.00 -12.87 2.76
N LEU A 224 5.02 -13.21 3.54
CA LEU A 224 6.40 -13.26 3.07
C LEU A 224 6.57 -14.31 1.96
N LEU A 225 5.96 -15.49 2.13
CA LEU A 225 5.97 -16.52 1.09
C LEU A 225 5.30 -16.07 -0.20
N GLU A 226 4.17 -15.37 -0.11
CA GLU A 226 3.48 -14.81 -1.27
C GLU A 226 4.37 -13.78 -1.99
N ILE A 227 4.99 -12.86 -1.24
CA ILE A 227 5.95 -11.90 -1.78
C ILE A 227 7.07 -12.62 -2.55
N PHE A 228 7.74 -13.60 -1.93
CA PHE A 228 8.87 -14.29 -2.58
C PHE A 228 8.43 -15.14 -3.78
N CYS A 229 7.24 -15.74 -3.73
CA CYS A 229 6.66 -16.44 -4.87
C CYS A 229 6.43 -15.48 -6.04
N GLU A 230 5.86 -14.30 -5.77
CA GLU A 230 5.57 -13.30 -6.79
C GLU A 230 6.85 -12.71 -7.41
N VAL A 231 7.87 -12.43 -6.59
CA VAL A 231 9.20 -12.00 -7.06
C VAL A 231 9.81 -13.06 -7.99
N ARG A 232 9.68 -14.35 -7.64
CA ARG A 232 10.18 -15.45 -8.47
C ARG A 232 9.44 -15.56 -9.80
N SER A 233 8.12 -15.39 -9.78
CA SER A 233 7.28 -15.45 -11.00
C SER A 233 7.69 -14.41 -12.04
N SER A 234 8.16 -13.23 -11.62
CA SER A 234 8.71 -12.21 -12.54
C SER A 234 10.03 -12.61 -13.19
N SER A 235 10.85 -13.41 -12.51
CA SER A 235 12.22 -13.76 -12.95
C SER A 235 12.32 -15.15 -13.61
N ALA A 236 11.18 -15.82 -13.84
CA ALA A 236 11.13 -17.26 -14.16
C ALA A 236 11.78 -17.67 -15.49
N SER A 237 12.04 -16.73 -16.41
CA SER A 237 12.66 -17.03 -17.70
C SER A 237 14.19 -17.09 -17.67
N THR A 238 14.86 -16.69 -16.57
CA THR A 238 16.34 -16.60 -16.53
C THR A 238 16.99 -17.30 -15.33
N LEU A 239 16.24 -17.67 -14.29
CA LEU A 239 16.80 -18.33 -13.09
C LEU A 239 16.86 -19.86 -13.24
N VAL A 240 17.89 -20.46 -12.62
CA VAL A 240 18.08 -21.93 -12.58
C VAL A 240 16.80 -22.61 -12.06
N PRO A 241 16.24 -23.60 -12.78
CA PRO A 241 15.06 -24.29 -12.30
C PRO A 241 15.36 -25.04 -11.01
N LEU A 242 14.70 -24.65 -9.92
CA LEU A 242 14.69 -25.44 -8.68
C LEU A 242 13.91 -26.73 -8.97
N SER A 243 14.63 -27.84 -9.13
CA SER A 243 14.06 -29.19 -9.15
C SER A 243 13.60 -29.58 -7.75
N GLY A 244 12.45 -29.05 -7.33
CA GLY A 244 11.76 -29.39 -6.09
C GLY A 244 10.29 -29.73 -6.35
N PRO A 245 9.62 -30.49 -5.45
CA PRO A 245 8.22 -30.87 -5.63
C PRO A 245 7.33 -29.63 -5.70
N GLN A 246 6.34 -29.63 -6.60
CA GLN A 246 5.43 -28.51 -6.77
C GLN A 246 4.73 -28.17 -5.43
N PRO A 247 4.67 -26.88 -5.05
CA PRO A 247 3.94 -26.49 -3.86
C PRO A 247 2.43 -26.70 -4.10
N ALA A 248 1.76 -27.18 -3.06
CA ALA A 248 0.30 -27.25 -3.02
C ALA A 248 -0.30 -25.84 -3.21
N GLN A 249 -1.47 -25.78 -3.84
CA GLN A 249 -2.20 -24.53 -4.06
C GLN A 249 -2.32 -23.74 -2.75
N VAL A 250 -1.67 -22.58 -2.70
CA VAL A 250 -1.84 -21.62 -1.59
C VAL A 250 -3.24 -21.04 -1.76
N VAL A 251 -4.12 -21.40 -0.83
CA VAL A 251 -5.45 -20.79 -0.73
C VAL A 251 -5.23 -19.32 -0.39
N SER A 252 -5.77 -18.43 -1.23
CA SER A 252 -5.82 -16.99 -0.97
C SER A 252 -6.42 -16.78 0.41
N THR A 253 -5.55 -16.45 1.37
CA THR A 253 -5.97 -16.18 2.73
C THR A 253 -6.31 -14.71 2.73
N ALA A 254 -7.61 -14.40 2.81
CA ALA A 254 -8.08 -13.08 3.17
C ALA A 254 -7.50 -12.76 4.55
N LEU A 255 -6.38 -12.03 4.58
CA LEU A 255 -5.77 -11.62 5.84
C LEU A 255 -6.61 -10.48 6.42
N THR A 256 -6.96 -10.68 7.68
CA THR A 256 -7.72 -9.77 8.53
C THR A 256 -6.93 -8.48 8.74
N VAL A 257 -7.16 -7.53 7.84
CA VAL A 257 -6.74 -6.13 7.92
C VAL A 257 -7.04 -5.57 9.33
N GLU A 258 -8.15 -5.97 9.96
CA GLU A 258 -8.64 -5.45 11.24
C GLU A 258 -7.62 -5.38 12.40
N ALA A 259 -6.66 -6.31 12.50
CA ALA A 259 -5.71 -6.34 13.63
C ALA A 259 -4.66 -5.20 13.57
N CYS A 260 -4.26 -4.76 12.38
CA CYS A 260 -3.29 -3.67 12.19
C CYS A 260 -3.89 -2.27 12.39
N PHE A 261 -5.22 -2.14 12.37
CA PHE A 261 -5.91 -0.85 12.39
C PHE A 261 -6.78 -0.61 13.63
N ALA A 262 -6.74 -1.52 14.59
CA ALA A 262 -7.31 -1.29 15.92
C ALA A 262 -6.48 -0.21 16.65
N GLU A 263 -7.06 0.97 16.84
CA GLU A 263 -6.55 1.93 17.82
C GLU A 263 -6.92 1.45 19.24
N PRO A 264 -6.11 1.77 20.26
CA PRO A 264 -6.55 1.57 21.64
C PRO A 264 -7.72 2.52 21.91
N ASP A 265 -8.89 1.95 22.24
CA ASP A 265 -10.08 2.72 22.60
C ASP A 265 -9.77 3.78 23.66
N ALA A 266 -10.21 5.02 23.39
CA ALA A 266 -10.31 6.10 24.36
C ALA A 266 -11.56 5.95 25.24
#